data_AF-A0A9R0SIM2-F1
#
_entry.id   AF-A0A9R0SIM2-F1
#
_cell.length_a   1.000
_cell.length_b   1.000
_cell.length_c   1.000
_cell.angle_alpha   90.00
_cell.angle_beta   90.00
_cell.angle_gamma   90.00
#
_symmetry.space_group_name_H-M   'P 1'
#
loop_
_entity.id
_entity.type
_entity.pdbx_description
1 polymer ?
#
loop_
_entity_poly.entity_id
_entity_poly.type
_entity_poly.pdbx_seq_one_letter_code
_entity_poly.pdbx_strand_id
1 'polypeptide(L)'
;MDRLVIPEPTNEVVVRVEPGRPARGELTLRNAMHTMPVAFRLQPAVRGRFAVRPHTGILAPLAAVTVEVLYMASEAPDGPGGGGSRGEDAFLLHSVVAPGASVREPVSALDSVNPEWFSARKKQVFVDSGIRASFVGAEVAARLVATGAVEALREVLDRSDPAWRAADAADESGSTLLDLAVGLGRADIVQVLLEYGADADKPSRGRTPLEIAAASGECLIAELLLANGAKHAGSDALHVAAAAGHDDVLKLLLGKPASASPGSSSSASFSGSFTSIDAAGRDGKTPLRLAAEGGRREAVKALLAAGARADARCGTDGGTALHAAARRGDEAVARLILAHGVAGTASVRDAKGKTAYETAAEEGHTGRIMDFLGLGEAILAAARKGEARAVRRAADGGASVEGRDAHGWTPLMRAAFKGRADAVRDLIERGVDVEACDAEGYTALHCAAEAGRSDVVDILLKAGANARAATTKGRSAAASAAVTGKAKVVRLLEKAGGVGRKGAGEKASPAVSKGGSMDRRRRGRKGSSGAIRFGGGKEGFEAATVTVGWSH
;
A
#
# COMPACT_ATOMS: atom_id res chain seq x y z
N MET A 1 12.20 -47.33 -43.79
CA MET A 1 12.67 -47.12 -45.17
C MET A 1 12.85 -45.65 -45.45
N ASP A 2 14.06 -45.11 -45.47
CA ASP A 2 14.99 -44.97 -44.35
C ASP A 2 15.46 -43.52 -44.50
N ARG A 3 15.13 -42.66 -43.55
CA ARG A 3 15.52 -41.25 -43.61
C ARG A 3 17.05 -41.21 -43.68
N LEU A 4 17.61 -40.76 -44.80
CA LEU A 4 19.07 -40.68 -44.96
C LEU A 4 19.67 -39.63 -44.03
N VAL A 5 18.88 -38.61 -43.69
CA VAL A 5 19.22 -37.56 -42.74
C VAL A 5 18.10 -37.49 -41.70
N ILE A 6 18.49 -37.48 -40.43
CA ILE A 6 17.58 -37.40 -39.29
C ILE A 6 17.82 -36.04 -38.62
N PRO A 7 16.78 -35.19 -38.46
CA PRO A 7 16.89 -34.01 -37.61
C PRO A 7 16.91 -34.42 -36.14
N GLU A 8 17.87 -33.90 -35.38
CA GLU A 8 17.99 -34.10 -33.93
C GLU A 8 17.90 -32.74 -33.23
N PRO A 9 17.16 -32.61 -32.09
CA PRO A 9 16.42 -33.65 -31.36
C PRO A 9 14.99 -33.91 -31.89
N THR A 10 14.38 -32.98 -32.63
CA THR A 10 12.99 -33.07 -33.12
C THR A 10 12.89 -32.61 -34.58
N ASN A 11 11.82 -33.01 -35.29
CA ASN A 11 11.51 -32.49 -36.63
C ASN A 11 11.02 -31.02 -36.61
N GLU A 12 11.36 -30.24 -35.59
CA GLU A 12 10.88 -28.86 -35.43
C GLU A 12 12.05 -27.92 -35.16
N VAL A 13 12.07 -26.79 -35.86
CA VAL A 13 13.03 -25.69 -35.73
C VAL A 13 12.41 -24.66 -34.80
N VAL A 14 12.99 -24.47 -33.62
CA VAL A 14 12.57 -23.40 -32.71
C VAL A 14 13.25 -22.10 -33.14
N VAL A 15 12.47 -21.18 -33.69
CA VAL A 15 12.93 -19.86 -34.13
C VAL A 15 12.67 -18.85 -33.02
N ARG A 16 13.73 -18.29 -32.46
CA ARG A 16 13.67 -17.28 -31.40
C ARG A 16 13.44 -15.89 -31.98
N VAL A 17 12.37 -15.24 -31.56
CA VAL A 17 11.99 -13.87 -31.93
C VAL A 17 12.25 -12.95 -30.75
N GLU A 18 13.16 -11.99 -30.93
CA GLU A 18 13.47 -10.96 -29.94
C GLU A 18 13.33 -9.56 -30.54
N PRO A 19 12.85 -8.58 -29.76
CA PRO A 19 12.74 -7.21 -30.24
C PRO A 19 14.12 -6.67 -30.65
N GLY A 20 14.22 -6.23 -31.91
CA GLY A 20 15.44 -5.63 -32.47
C GLY A 20 16.55 -6.59 -32.88
N ARG A 21 16.36 -7.92 -32.82
CA ARG A 21 17.31 -8.91 -33.33
C ARG A 21 16.69 -9.74 -34.46
N PRO A 22 17.48 -10.16 -35.47
CA PRO A 22 16.97 -11.06 -36.50
C PRO A 22 16.58 -12.38 -35.83
N ALA A 23 15.36 -12.84 -36.08
CA ALA A 23 14.86 -14.07 -35.48
C ALA A 23 15.66 -15.27 -36.01
N ARG A 24 16.22 -16.09 -35.11
CA ARG A 24 17.12 -17.20 -35.44
C ARG A 24 16.66 -18.50 -34.80
N GLY A 25 16.76 -19.59 -35.55
CA GLY A 25 16.63 -20.95 -35.05
C GLY A 25 17.80 -21.81 -35.51
N GLU A 26 18.06 -22.89 -34.79
CA GLU A 26 19.09 -23.86 -35.13
C GLU A 26 18.46 -25.24 -35.31
N LEU A 27 18.95 -25.99 -36.29
CA LEU A 27 18.52 -27.37 -36.57
C LEU A 27 19.74 -28.25 -36.80
N THR A 28 19.88 -29.32 -36.04
CA THR A 28 20.96 -30.28 -36.26
C THR A 28 20.48 -31.40 -37.18
N LEU A 29 21.19 -31.58 -38.30
CA LEU A 29 20.94 -32.64 -39.26
C LEU A 29 22.03 -33.71 -39.15
N ARG A 30 21.65 -34.94 -38.88
CA ARG A 30 22.57 -36.07 -38.73
C ARG A 30 22.43 -37.09 -39.85
N ASN A 31 23.55 -37.59 -40.35
CA ASN A 31 23.55 -38.69 -41.31
C ASN A 31 23.19 -40.03 -40.63
N ALA A 32 22.15 -40.70 -41.12
CA ALA A 32 21.73 -42.02 -40.64
C ALA A 32 22.60 -43.17 -41.18
N MET A 33 23.36 -42.92 -42.25
CA MET A 33 24.19 -43.92 -42.91
C MET A 33 25.52 -44.10 -42.19
N HIS A 34 25.90 -45.37 -41.96
CA HIS A 34 27.14 -45.73 -41.26
C HIS A 34 28.34 -45.85 -42.20
N THR A 35 28.10 -46.05 -43.50
CA THR A 35 29.15 -46.42 -44.46
C THR A 35 29.28 -45.44 -45.62
N MET A 36 28.33 -44.53 -45.83
CA MET A 36 28.30 -43.63 -47.00
C MET A 36 27.99 -42.18 -46.60
N PRO A 37 28.64 -41.19 -47.25
CA PRO A 37 28.27 -39.79 -47.08
C PRO A 37 26.98 -39.45 -47.83
N VAL A 38 26.23 -38.50 -47.27
CA VAL A 38 24.91 -38.07 -47.76
C VAL A 38 24.94 -36.57 -48.05
N ALA A 39 24.51 -36.18 -49.24
CA ALA A 39 24.30 -34.78 -49.59
C ALA A 39 22.87 -34.38 -49.18
N PHE A 40 22.73 -33.20 -48.57
CA PHE A 40 21.43 -32.65 -48.17
C PHE A 40 21.20 -31.26 -48.77
N ARG A 41 19.93 -30.91 -48.97
CA ARG A 41 19.46 -29.58 -49.35
C ARG A 41 18.19 -29.24 -48.57
N LEU A 42 18.23 -28.21 -47.74
CA LEU A 42 17.11 -27.77 -46.91
C LEU A 42 16.48 -26.51 -47.51
N GLN A 43 15.24 -26.61 -48.00
CA GLN A 43 14.55 -25.48 -48.63
C GLN A 43 13.27 -25.13 -47.86
N PRO A 44 12.99 -23.84 -47.58
CA PRO A 44 11.69 -23.45 -47.04
C PRO A 44 10.60 -23.68 -48.09
N ALA A 45 9.42 -24.12 -47.64
CA ALA A 45 8.26 -24.34 -48.51
C ALA A 45 7.80 -23.04 -49.19
N VAL A 46 7.81 -21.93 -48.45
CA VAL A 46 7.59 -20.57 -48.97
C VAL A 46 8.93 -19.86 -49.15
N ARG A 47 9.27 -19.53 -50.40
CA ARG A 47 10.50 -18.80 -50.71
C ARG A 47 10.42 -17.36 -50.19
N GLY A 48 11.50 -16.90 -49.56
CA GLY A 48 11.64 -15.51 -49.09
C GLY A 48 11.28 -15.27 -47.62
N ARG A 49 10.59 -16.20 -46.94
CA ARG A 49 10.31 -16.09 -45.49
C ARG A 49 11.48 -16.51 -44.60
N PHE A 50 12.27 -17.49 -45.03
CA PHE A 50 13.41 -18.00 -44.27
C PHE A 50 14.68 -18.01 -45.11
N ALA A 51 15.81 -17.64 -44.50
CA ALA A 51 17.14 -17.84 -45.04
C ALA A 51 17.84 -18.95 -44.24
N VAL A 52 18.38 -19.96 -44.94
CA VAL A 52 18.96 -21.16 -44.33
C VAL A 52 20.46 -21.21 -44.62
N ARG A 53 21.30 -21.39 -43.60
CA ARG A 53 22.76 -21.43 -43.72
C ARG A 53 23.34 -22.58 -42.87
N PRO A 54 24.00 -23.59 -43.47
CA PRO A 54 24.13 -23.90 -44.90
C PRO A 54 22.80 -24.32 -45.56
N HIS A 55 22.55 -23.88 -46.81
CA HIS A 55 21.42 -24.36 -47.62
C HIS A 55 21.62 -25.79 -48.16
N THR A 56 22.89 -26.14 -48.42
CA THR A 56 23.32 -27.45 -48.93
C THR A 56 24.62 -27.88 -48.29
N GLY A 57 24.82 -29.18 -48.10
CA GLY A 57 26.08 -29.72 -47.57
C GLY A 57 26.22 -31.21 -47.78
N ILE A 58 27.41 -31.73 -47.48
CA ILE A 58 27.73 -33.17 -47.53
C ILE A 58 28.06 -33.63 -46.11
N LEU A 59 27.31 -34.59 -45.60
CA LEU A 59 27.51 -35.19 -44.30
C LEU A 59 28.36 -36.45 -44.42
N ALA A 60 29.46 -36.53 -43.68
CA ALA A 60 30.20 -37.78 -43.51
C ALA A 60 29.32 -38.85 -42.82
N PRO A 61 29.68 -40.15 -42.88
CA PRO A 61 28.97 -41.18 -42.14
C PRO A 61 28.88 -40.85 -40.66
N LEU A 62 27.68 -40.95 -40.08
CA LEU A 62 27.34 -40.61 -38.68
C LEU A 62 27.63 -39.15 -38.24
N ALA A 63 28.05 -38.27 -39.15
CA ALA A 63 28.30 -36.86 -38.82
C ALA A 63 27.01 -36.06 -38.73
N ALA A 64 27.06 -35.00 -37.93
CA ALA A 64 25.99 -34.02 -37.77
C ALA A 64 26.48 -32.63 -38.18
N VAL A 65 25.58 -31.83 -38.76
CA VAL A 65 25.81 -30.41 -39.07
C VAL A 65 24.66 -29.60 -38.51
N THR A 66 24.99 -28.49 -37.85
CA THR A 66 24.04 -27.49 -37.41
C THR A 66 23.72 -26.53 -38.56
N VAL A 67 22.44 -26.30 -38.78
CA VAL A 67 21.93 -25.38 -39.79
C VAL A 67 21.23 -24.23 -39.08
N GLU A 68 21.67 -23.01 -39.38
CA GLU A 68 21.03 -21.79 -38.92
C GLU A 68 19.87 -21.41 -39.86
N VAL A 69 18.71 -21.15 -39.26
CA VAL A 69 17.50 -20.69 -39.93
C VAL A 69 17.21 -19.26 -39.46
N LEU A 70 17.26 -18.31 -40.38
CA LEU A 70 16.96 -16.89 -40.14
C LEU A 70 15.57 -16.58 -40.69
N TYR A 71 14.68 -16.05 -39.86
CA TYR A 71 13.38 -15.57 -40.30
C TYR A 71 13.50 -14.13 -40.81
N MET A 72 13.03 -13.90 -42.04
CA MET A 72 13.26 -12.68 -42.82
C MET A 72 11.98 -11.86 -43.03
N ALA A 73 10.82 -12.34 -42.56
CA ALA A 73 9.56 -11.62 -42.78
C ALA A 73 9.47 -10.37 -41.89
N SER A 74 8.80 -9.34 -42.41
CA SER A 74 8.62 -8.05 -41.72
C SER A 74 7.58 -8.10 -40.60
N GLU A 75 6.74 -9.13 -40.56
CA GLU A 75 5.67 -9.28 -39.56
C GLU A 75 6.03 -10.42 -38.60
N ALA A 76 5.86 -10.14 -37.31
CA ALA A 76 6.07 -11.12 -36.26
C ALA A 76 4.97 -12.20 -36.32
N PRO A 77 5.36 -13.48 -36.20
CA PRO A 77 4.49 -14.64 -36.43
C PRO A 77 3.39 -14.77 -35.38
N ASP A 78 2.26 -15.37 -35.74
CA ASP A 78 1.06 -15.51 -34.90
C ASP A 78 1.15 -16.58 -33.79
N GLY A 79 2.37 -16.97 -33.41
CA GLY A 79 2.65 -17.98 -32.39
C GLY A 79 2.63 -19.43 -32.90
N PRO A 80 2.75 -20.43 -32.01
CA PRO A 80 2.75 -21.83 -32.42
C PRO A 80 1.35 -22.19 -32.95
N GLY A 81 1.24 -22.26 -34.27
CA GLY A 81 0.00 -22.64 -34.96
C GLY A 81 -0.96 -21.50 -35.33
N GLY A 82 -0.56 -20.23 -35.22
CA GLY A 82 -1.39 -19.11 -35.62
C GLY A 82 -1.51 -18.94 -37.14
N GLY A 83 -2.73 -19.11 -37.64
CA GLY A 83 -3.30 -18.38 -38.79
C GLY A 83 -2.78 -18.63 -40.21
N GLY A 84 -1.50 -18.93 -40.40
CA GLY A 84 -0.96 -19.37 -41.68
C GLY A 84 -1.39 -20.81 -41.95
N SER A 85 -1.81 -21.12 -43.18
CA SER A 85 -2.05 -22.51 -43.61
C SER A 85 -0.91 -23.40 -43.11
N ARG A 86 -1.22 -24.56 -42.50
CA ARG A 86 -0.29 -25.53 -41.86
C ARG A 86 0.94 -25.95 -42.71
N GLY A 87 1.07 -25.46 -43.94
CA GLY A 87 2.20 -25.66 -44.85
C GLY A 87 3.10 -24.44 -45.13
N GLU A 88 2.84 -23.25 -44.57
CA GLU A 88 3.64 -22.06 -44.88
C GLU A 88 5.00 -22.01 -44.16
N ASP A 89 5.06 -22.58 -42.94
CA ASP A 89 6.25 -22.59 -42.08
C ASP A 89 6.91 -23.98 -42.03
N ALA A 90 6.93 -24.68 -43.18
CA ALA A 90 7.53 -26.00 -43.35
C ALA A 90 8.84 -25.93 -44.16
N PHE A 91 9.72 -26.91 -43.96
CA PHE A 91 10.93 -27.10 -44.74
C PHE A 91 10.91 -28.45 -45.46
N LEU A 92 11.41 -28.44 -46.69
CA LEU A 92 11.63 -29.62 -47.52
C LEU A 92 13.12 -29.98 -47.46
N LEU A 93 13.41 -31.12 -46.83
CA LEU A 93 14.75 -31.69 -46.78
C LEU A 93 14.91 -32.72 -47.90
N HIS A 94 15.69 -32.36 -48.92
CA HIS A 94 16.11 -33.29 -49.95
C HIS A 94 17.41 -33.95 -49.54
N SER A 95 17.49 -35.28 -49.61
CA SER A 95 18.70 -36.05 -49.29
C SER A 95 19.01 -37.09 -50.37
N VAL A 96 20.30 -37.26 -50.66
CA VAL A 96 20.82 -38.13 -51.73
C VAL A 96 22.14 -38.75 -51.30
N VAL A 97 22.34 -40.04 -51.56
CA VAL A 97 23.61 -40.70 -51.30
C VAL A 97 24.69 -40.20 -52.28
N ALA A 98 25.87 -39.82 -51.75
CA ALA A 98 26.94 -39.20 -52.52
C ALA A 98 28.25 -40.03 -52.48
N PRO A 99 28.29 -41.22 -53.10
CA PRO A 99 29.49 -42.05 -53.12
C PRO A 99 30.67 -41.29 -53.75
N GLY A 100 31.79 -41.18 -53.02
CA GLY A 100 33.03 -40.56 -53.50
C GLY A 100 33.21 -39.06 -53.18
N ALA A 101 32.27 -38.41 -52.49
CA ALA A 101 32.45 -37.04 -52.04
C ALA A 101 33.41 -36.97 -50.84
N SER A 102 34.53 -36.24 -50.98
CA SER A 102 35.47 -35.99 -49.89
C SER A 102 34.98 -34.82 -49.02
N VAL A 103 34.76 -35.07 -47.73
CA VAL A 103 34.40 -34.02 -46.75
C VAL A 103 35.67 -33.25 -46.38
N ARG A 104 35.93 -32.13 -47.07
CA ARG A 104 36.99 -31.18 -46.69
C ARG A 104 36.41 -30.14 -45.75
N GLU A 105 36.62 -30.36 -44.45
CA GLU A 105 36.31 -29.49 -43.30
C GLU A 105 34.89 -28.90 -43.20
N PRO A 106 34.28 -28.89 -42.00
CA PRO A 106 32.84 -28.65 -41.85
C PRO A 106 32.35 -27.22 -42.16
N VAL A 107 33.24 -26.25 -42.41
CA VAL A 107 32.87 -24.82 -42.44
C VAL A 107 33.22 -24.09 -43.73
N SER A 108 33.92 -24.71 -44.70
CA SER A 108 34.53 -23.92 -45.80
C SER A 108 34.30 -24.40 -47.24
N ALA A 109 33.30 -25.27 -47.49
CA ALA A 109 32.94 -25.69 -48.85
C ALA A 109 31.43 -25.59 -49.13
N LEU A 110 30.83 -24.47 -48.74
CA LEU A 110 29.37 -24.21 -48.78
C LEU A 110 28.74 -24.09 -50.18
N ASP A 111 29.51 -24.17 -51.28
CA ASP A 111 29.00 -24.11 -52.66
C ASP A 111 29.26 -25.39 -53.49
N SER A 112 29.84 -26.45 -52.90
CA SER A 112 30.38 -27.59 -53.68
C SER A 112 29.37 -28.69 -54.02
N VAL A 113 28.10 -28.56 -53.64
CA VAL A 113 27.08 -29.58 -53.91
C VAL A 113 26.49 -29.36 -55.31
N ASN A 114 26.71 -30.31 -56.22
CA ASN A 114 26.19 -30.21 -57.58
C ASN A 114 24.65 -30.22 -57.58
N PRO A 115 23.98 -29.17 -58.11
CA PRO A 115 22.52 -29.08 -58.12
C PRO A 115 21.84 -30.22 -58.91
N GLU A 116 22.55 -30.85 -59.86
CA GLU A 116 22.04 -32.02 -60.59
C GLU A 116 21.82 -33.25 -59.69
N TRP A 117 22.48 -33.34 -58.52
CA TRP A 117 22.30 -34.47 -57.60
C TRP A 117 20.89 -34.57 -57.03
N PHE A 118 20.19 -33.44 -56.89
CA PHE A 118 18.82 -33.39 -56.39
C PHE A 118 17.76 -33.48 -57.51
N SER A 119 18.17 -33.74 -58.76
CA SER A 119 17.26 -33.97 -59.89
C SER A 119 16.99 -35.46 -60.08
N ALA A 120 15.71 -35.85 -60.16
CA ALA A 120 15.25 -37.24 -60.20
C ALA A 120 15.69 -38.07 -61.44
N ARG A 121 16.49 -37.51 -62.36
CA ARG A 121 16.88 -38.20 -63.60
C ARG A 121 18.03 -39.20 -63.44
N LYS A 122 18.80 -39.18 -62.34
CA LYS A 122 20.00 -40.03 -62.16
C LYS A 122 20.14 -40.72 -60.78
N LYS A 123 19.49 -40.22 -59.73
CA LYS A 123 19.62 -40.74 -58.35
C LYS A 123 18.28 -40.70 -57.62
N GLN A 124 18.03 -41.63 -56.70
CA GLN A 124 16.86 -41.60 -55.82
C GLN A 124 17.01 -40.48 -54.80
N VAL A 125 16.10 -39.49 -54.85
CA VAL A 125 16.05 -38.35 -53.91
C VAL A 125 15.00 -38.64 -52.86
N PHE A 126 15.39 -38.59 -51.59
CA PHE A 126 14.46 -38.70 -50.47
C PHE A 126 14.05 -37.30 -50.04
N VAL A 127 12.74 -37.04 -49.99
CA VAL A 127 12.17 -35.76 -49.58
C VAL A 127 11.47 -35.95 -48.25
N ASP A 128 11.92 -35.25 -47.21
CA ASP A 128 11.22 -35.15 -45.94
C ASP A 128 10.53 -33.79 -45.84
N SER A 129 9.21 -33.79 -45.66
CA SER A 129 8.38 -32.61 -45.43
C SER A 129 7.98 -32.44 -43.96
N GLY A 130 8.50 -33.29 -43.08
CA GLY A 130 8.15 -33.30 -41.66
C GLY A 130 8.77 -32.16 -40.84
N ILE A 131 9.68 -31.37 -41.41
CA ILE A 131 10.40 -30.31 -40.69
C ILE A 131 9.54 -29.04 -40.65
N ARG A 132 9.26 -28.51 -39.46
CA ARG A 132 8.45 -27.28 -39.28
C ARG A 132 9.17 -26.24 -38.43
N ALA A 133 8.94 -24.95 -38.70
CA ALA A 133 9.31 -23.90 -37.77
C ALA A 133 8.24 -23.74 -36.68
N SER A 134 8.67 -23.56 -35.44
CA SER A 134 7.86 -23.05 -34.34
C SER A 134 8.51 -21.76 -33.84
N PHE A 135 7.69 -20.78 -33.50
CA PHE A 135 8.18 -19.48 -33.07
C PHE A 135 8.06 -19.35 -31.56
N VAL A 136 9.18 -19.02 -30.93
CA VAL A 136 9.31 -18.79 -29.50
C VAL A 136 9.92 -17.41 -29.33
N GLY A 137 9.51 -16.64 -28.31
CA GLY A 137 9.99 -15.27 -28.20
C GLY A 137 9.19 -14.44 -27.22
N ALA A 138 9.80 -13.37 -26.73
CA ALA A 138 9.15 -12.45 -25.79
C ALA A 138 7.92 -11.80 -26.41
N GLU A 139 8.02 -11.39 -27.68
CA GLU A 139 6.92 -10.77 -28.43
C GLU A 139 5.80 -11.78 -28.75
N VAL A 140 6.17 -12.99 -29.14
CA VAL A 140 5.22 -14.07 -29.41
C VAL A 140 4.46 -14.44 -28.14
N ALA A 141 5.15 -14.62 -27.02
CA ALA A 141 4.54 -14.90 -25.73
C ALA A 141 3.64 -13.74 -25.27
N ALA A 142 4.08 -12.48 -25.44
CA ALA A 142 3.28 -11.31 -25.08
C ALA A 142 1.97 -11.23 -25.91
N ARG A 143 2.04 -11.53 -27.21
CA ARG A 143 0.86 -11.60 -28.07
C ARG A 143 -0.09 -12.72 -27.65
N LEU A 144 0.43 -13.90 -27.30
CA LEU A 144 -0.38 -15.02 -26.81
C LEU A 144 -1.07 -14.71 -25.47
N VAL A 145 -0.40 -13.97 -24.58
CA VAL A 145 -1.01 -13.45 -23.35
C VAL A 145 -2.14 -12.47 -23.69
N ALA A 146 -1.92 -11.58 -24.66
CA ALA A 146 -2.93 -10.61 -25.10
C ALA A 146 -4.15 -11.26 -25.78
N THR A 147 -3.94 -12.31 -26.58
CA THR A 147 -5.03 -13.07 -27.22
C THR A 147 -5.69 -14.07 -26.28
N GLY A 148 -5.02 -14.43 -25.18
CA GLY A 148 -5.54 -15.35 -24.18
C GLY A 148 -5.40 -16.83 -24.51
N ALA A 149 -4.47 -17.18 -25.40
CA ALA A 149 -4.25 -18.55 -25.84
C ALA A 149 -3.35 -19.33 -24.87
N VAL A 150 -3.95 -19.88 -23.81
CA VAL A 150 -3.24 -20.57 -22.70
C VAL A 150 -2.43 -21.77 -23.18
N GLU A 151 -3.03 -22.64 -23.99
CA GLU A 151 -2.37 -23.87 -24.48
C GLU A 151 -1.18 -23.54 -25.39
N ALA A 152 -1.36 -22.58 -26.30
CA ALA A 152 -0.29 -22.12 -27.18
C ALA A 152 0.84 -21.46 -26.38
N LEU A 153 0.51 -20.71 -25.32
CA LEU A 153 1.51 -20.13 -24.42
C LEU A 153 2.30 -21.23 -23.69
N ARG A 154 1.63 -22.25 -23.16
CA ARG A 154 2.27 -23.40 -22.53
C ARG A 154 3.23 -24.12 -23.48
N GLU A 155 2.80 -24.33 -24.72
CA GLU A 155 3.62 -24.92 -25.78
C GLU A 155 4.87 -24.06 -26.10
N VAL A 156 4.76 -22.73 -26.11
CA VAL A 156 5.92 -21.83 -26.24
C VAL A 156 6.87 -21.96 -25.05
N LEU A 157 6.34 -22.01 -23.83
CA LEU A 157 7.13 -22.09 -22.60
C LEU A 157 7.85 -23.44 -22.45
N ASP A 158 7.19 -24.56 -22.78
CA ASP A 158 7.80 -25.90 -22.78
C ASP A 158 8.94 -26.03 -23.79
N ARG A 159 8.81 -25.36 -24.94
CA ARG A 159 9.83 -25.37 -26.01
C ARG A 159 10.96 -24.37 -25.79
N SER A 160 10.80 -23.46 -24.85
CA SER A 160 11.80 -22.44 -24.56
C SER A 160 12.97 -23.04 -23.77
N ASP A 161 14.18 -22.57 -24.06
CA ASP A 161 15.37 -22.99 -23.31
C ASP A 161 15.23 -22.56 -21.82
N PRO A 162 15.41 -23.47 -20.85
CA PRO A 162 15.38 -23.14 -19.42
C PRO A 162 16.33 -21.99 -19.03
N ALA A 163 17.46 -21.84 -19.72
CA ALA A 163 18.43 -20.78 -19.44
C ALA A 163 17.92 -19.37 -19.77
N TRP A 164 16.91 -19.25 -20.63
CA TRP A 164 16.37 -17.97 -21.07
C TRP A 164 15.33 -17.37 -20.11
N ARG A 165 14.78 -18.16 -19.17
CA ARG A 165 13.68 -17.76 -18.26
C ARG A 165 12.54 -17.08 -19.03
N ALA A 166 11.99 -17.78 -20.02
CA ALA A 166 10.96 -17.27 -20.92
C ALA A 166 9.73 -16.67 -20.20
N ALA A 167 9.40 -17.18 -19.02
CA ALA A 167 8.30 -16.68 -18.20
C ALA A 167 8.52 -15.23 -17.70
N ASP A 168 9.78 -14.79 -17.57
CA ASP A 168 10.16 -13.42 -17.16
C ASP A 168 10.34 -12.46 -18.35
N ALA A 169 9.97 -12.89 -19.56
CA ALA A 169 10.07 -12.06 -20.76
C ALA A 169 9.22 -10.78 -20.63
N ALA A 170 9.60 -9.75 -21.38
CA ALA A 170 8.89 -8.49 -21.44
C ALA A 170 8.53 -8.13 -22.88
N ASP A 171 7.41 -7.43 -23.05
CA ASP A 171 7.00 -6.87 -24.33
C ASP A 171 7.90 -5.69 -24.76
N GLU A 172 7.66 -5.14 -25.96
CA GLU A 172 8.37 -3.95 -26.46
C GLU A 172 8.24 -2.73 -25.53
N SER A 173 7.20 -2.72 -24.71
CA SER A 173 6.85 -1.64 -23.81
C SER A 173 7.48 -1.78 -22.42
N GLY A 174 8.28 -2.84 -22.21
CA GLY A 174 8.97 -3.17 -20.98
C GLY A 174 8.09 -3.81 -19.90
N SER A 175 6.88 -4.26 -20.25
CA SER A 175 5.96 -4.94 -19.35
C SER A 175 6.20 -6.44 -19.36
N THR A 176 6.33 -7.05 -18.18
CA THR A 176 6.52 -8.50 -18.10
C THR A 176 5.26 -9.24 -18.56
N LEU A 177 5.41 -10.48 -19.02
CA LEU A 177 4.27 -11.35 -19.36
C LEU A 177 3.29 -11.49 -18.19
N LEU A 178 3.82 -11.59 -16.97
CA LEU A 178 3.03 -11.71 -15.75
C LEU A 178 2.19 -10.44 -15.53
N ASP A 179 2.78 -9.25 -15.68
CA ASP A 179 2.07 -7.98 -15.51
C ASP A 179 0.98 -7.76 -16.56
N LEU A 180 1.23 -8.19 -17.81
CA LEU A 180 0.22 -8.18 -18.86
C LEU A 180 -0.95 -9.09 -18.52
N ALA A 181 -0.68 -10.30 -18.04
CA ALA A 181 -1.72 -11.25 -17.64
C ALA A 181 -2.56 -10.73 -16.45
N VAL A 182 -1.90 -10.12 -15.46
CA VAL A 182 -2.56 -9.49 -14.31
C VAL A 182 -3.41 -8.30 -14.74
N GLY A 183 -2.89 -7.43 -15.60
CA GLY A 183 -3.62 -6.28 -16.13
C GLY A 183 -4.85 -6.66 -16.96
N LEU A 184 -4.83 -7.84 -17.59
CA LEU A 184 -5.95 -8.40 -18.34
C LEU A 184 -6.92 -9.24 -17.46
N GLY A 185 -6.60 -9.46 -16.18
CA GLY A 185 -7.43 -10.26 -15.27
C GLY A 185 -7.45 -11.76 -15.58
N ARG A 186 -6.43 -12.28 -16.27
CA ARG A 186 -6.37 -13.68 -16.74
C ARG A 186 -5.64 -14.58 -15.73
N ALA A 187 -6.38 -15.04 -14.72
CA ALA A 187 -5.85 -15.88 -13.65
C ALA A 187 -5.28 -17.24 -14.14
N ASP A 188 -5.87 -17.78 -15.20
CA ASP A 188 -5.40 -18.99 -15.91
C ASP A 188 -3.96 -18.83 -16.42
N ILE A 189 -3.67 -17.72 -17.08
CA ILE A 189 -2.33 -17.41 -17.60
C ILE A 189 -1.37 -17.08 -16.47
N VAL A 190 -1.81 -16.33 -15.45
CA VAL A 190 -0.99 -16.02 -14.27
C VAL A 190 -0.54 -17.33 -13.60
N GLN A 191 -1.45 -18.29 -13.44
CA GLN A 191 -1.11 -19.60 -12.86
C GLN A 191 -0.06 -20.32 -13.70
N VAL A 192 -0.24 -20.42 -15.02
CA VAL A 192 0.74 -21.05 -15.92
C VAL A 192 2.10 -20.35 -15.82
N LEU A 193 2.16 -19.02 -15.86
CA LEU A 193 3.42 -18.29 -15.78
C LEU A 193 4.15 -18.54 -14.44
N LEU A 194 3.40 -18.59 -13.32
CA LEU A 194 3.97 -18.89 -12.00
C LEU A 194 4.46 -20.35 -11.89
N GLU A 195 3.73 -21.32 -12.47
CA GLU A 195 4.16 -22.72 -12.54
C GLU A 195 5.51 -22.89 -13.27
N TYR A 196 5.75 -22.08 -14.30
CA TYR A 196 7.02 -22.05 -15.05
C TYR A 196 8.10 -21.16 -14.41
N GLY A 197 7.86 -20.68 -13.18
CA GLY A 197 8.87 -19.97 -12.38
C GLY A 197 9.04 -18.49 -12.73
N ALA A 198 7.98 -17.83 -13.21
CA ALA A 198 7.95 -16.37 -13.33
C ALA A 198 8.21 -15.71 -11.96
N ASP A 199 9.03 -14.66 -11.97
CA ASP A 199 9.34 -13.88 -10.77
C ASP A 199 8.15 -12.97 -10.40
N ALA A 200 7.47 -13.34 -9.32
CA ALA A 200 6.30 -12.63 -8.81
C ALA A 200 6.62 -11.22 -8.24
N ASP A 201 7.90 -10.90 -7.99
CA ASP A 201 8.33 -9.59 -7.49
C ASP A 201 8.89 -8.68 -8.59
N LYS A 202 9.11 -9.19 -9.81
CA LYS A 202 9.79 -8.43 -10.87
C LYS A 202 8.96 -7.21 -11.28
N PRO A 203 9.45 -5.98 -11.09
CA PRO A 203 8.64 -4.80 -11.36
C PRO A 203 8.57 -4.49 -12.86
N SER A 204 7.38 -4.19 -13.35
CA SER A 204 7.15 -3.54 -14.66
C SER A 204 6.83 -2.07 -14.46
N ARG A 205 7.52 -1.21 -15.20
CA ARG A 205 7.30 0.25 -15.16
C ARG A 205 7.26 0.84 -13.74
N GLY A 206 8.04 0.25 -12.83
CA GLY A 206 8.13 0.66 -11.43
C GLY A 206 6.94 0.23 -10.55
N ARG A 207 6.11 -0.72 -10.99
CA ARG A 207 5.09 -1.38 -10.16
C ARG A 207 5.32 -2.88 -10.13
N THR A 208 5.04 -3.50 -8.99
CA THR A 208 5.10 -4.97 -8.88
C THR A 208 3.80 -5.61 -9.41
N PRO A 209 3.82 -6.88 -9.81
CA PRO A 209 2.62 -7.61 -10.23
C PRO A 209 1.51 -7.56 -9.16
N LEU A 210 1.90 -7.63 -7.88
CA LEU A 210 0.98 -7.52 -6.75
C LEU A 210 0.35 -6.13 -6.64
N GLU A 211 1.08 -5.05 -6.93
CA GLU A 211 0.53 -3.69 -6.99
C GLU A 211 -0.48 -3.52 -8.13
N ILE A 212 -0.24 -4.15 -9.27
CA ILE A 212 -1.17 -4.11 -10.42
C ILE A 212 -2.45 -4.88 -10.09
N ALA A 213 -2.34 -6.08 -9.50
CA ALA A 213 -3.48 -6.87 -9.04
C ALA A 213 -4.29 -6.11 -7.98
N ALA A 214 -3.60 -5.41 -7.08
CA ALA A 214 -4.23 -4.54 -6.09
C ALA A 214 -4.90 -3.30 -6.69
N ALA A 215 -4.43 -2.81 -7.85
CA ALA A 215 -5.08 -1.70 -8.56
C ALA A 215 -6.33 -2.14 -9.32
N SER A 216 -6.29 -3.33 -9.94
CA SER A 216 -7.42 -3.88 -10.70
C SER A 216 -8.51 -4.46 -9.80
N GLY A 217 -8.17 -4.89 -8.58
CA GLY A 217 -9.11 -5.50 -7.64
C GLY A 217 -9.26 -7.01 -7.82
N GLU A 218 -8.31 -7.64 -8.51
CA GLU A 218 -8.34 -9.07 -8.83
C GLU A 218 -7.91 -9.91 -7.64
N CYS A 219 -8.88 -10.24 -6.78
CA CYS A 219 -8.71 -10.97 -5.52
C CYS A 219 -8.00 -12.33 -5.72
N LEU A 220 -8.45 -13.13 -6.69
CA LEU A 220 -7.89 -14.45 -6.98
C LEU A 220 -6.43 -14.36 -7.45
N ILE A 221 -6.12 -13.38 -8.30
CA ILE A 221 -4.76 -13.17 -8.81
C ILE A 221 -3.84 -12.72 -7.67
N ALA A 222 -4.32 -11.84 -6.79
CA ALA A 222 -3.57 -11.46 -5.59
C ALA A 222 -3.29 -12.68 -4.69
N GLU A 223 -4.26 -13.57 -4.46
CA GLU A 223 -4.05 -14.82 -3.70
C GLU A 223 -3.00 -15.72 -4.36
N LEU A 224 -3.08 -15.91 -5.69
CA LEU A 224 -2.11 -16.73 -6.44
C LEU A 224 -0.69 -16.17 -6.35
N LEU A 225 -0.52 -14.85 -6.46
CA LEU A 225 0.79 -14.20 -6.35
C LEU A 225 1.37 -14.36 -4.93
N LEU A 226 0.55 -14.18 -3.90
CA LEU A 226 0.96 -14.36 -2.50
C LEU A 226 1.32 -15.81 -2.18
N ALA A 227 0.56 -16.77 -2.71
CA ALA A 227 0.84 -18.19 -2.54
C ALA A 227 2.19 -18.61 -3.18
N ASN A 228 2.59 -17.93 -4.26
CA ASN A 228 3.85 -18.19 -4.97
C ASN A 228 5.02 -17.31 -4.51
N GLY A 229 4.92 -16.71 -3.33
CA GLY A 229 6.06 -16.05 -2.66
C GLY A 229 6.28 -14.58 -3.02
N ALA A 230 5.28 -13.90 -3.60
CA ALA A 230 5.32 -12.44 -3.76
C ALA A 230 5.50 -11.76 -2.40
N LYS A 231 6.45 -10.82 -2.30
CA LYS A 231 6.78 -10.16 -1.03
C LYS A 231 5.75 -9.10 -0.68
N HIS A 232 5.20 -9.22 0.52
CA HIS A 232 4.39 -8.18 1.14
C HIS A 232 5.22 -6.95 1.55
N ALA A 233 6.44 -7.17 2.04
CA ALA A 233 7.26 -6.12 2.64
C ALA A 233 7.91 -5.22 1.57
N GLY A 234 7.42 -3.99 1.44
CA GLY A 234 7.96 -2.97 0.53
C GLY A 234 7.16 -2.75 -0.74
N SER A 235 6.06 -3.48 -0.95
CA SER A 235 5.11 -3.16 -2.01
C SER A 235 4.11 -2.11 -1.54
N ASP A 236 3.81 -1.12 -2.39
CA ASP A 236 2.71 -0.16 -2.16
C ASP A 236 1.34 -0.81 -2.44
N ALA A 237 1.26 -2.15 -2.50
CA ALA A 237 0.04 -2.88 -2.85
C ALA A 237 -1.10 -2.57 -1.87
N LEU A 238 -0.79 -2.45 -0.58
CA LEU A 238 -1.76 -2.05 0.44
C LEU A 238 -2.27 -0.61 0.21
N HIS A 239 -1.38 0.32 -0.16
CA HIS A 239 -1.69 1.71 -0.46
C HIS A 239 -2.56 1.84 -1.71
N VAL A 240 -2.23 1.08 -2.75
CA VAL A 240 -2.96 1.07 -4.02
C VAL A 240 -4.34 0.44 -3.84
N ALA A 241 -4.46 -0.68 -3.13
CA ALA A 241 -5.75 -1.29 -2.80
C ALA A 241 -6.64 -0.34 -1.99
N ALA A 242 -6.06 0.35 -1.00
CA ALA A 242 -6.75 1.33 -0.17
C ALA A 242 -7.24 2.56 -0.98
N ALA A 243 -6.40 3.07 -1.89
CA ALA A 243 -6.76 4.18 -2.79
C ALA A 243 -7.88 3.79 -3.76
N ALA A 244 -7.77 2.60 -4.37
CA ALA A 244 -8.75 2.11 -5.32
C ALA A 244 -10.09 1.75 -4.65
N GLY A 245 -10.05 1.27 -3.40
CA GLY A 245 -11.21 0.85 -2.62
C GLY A 245 -11.58 -0.61 -2.81
N HIS A 246 -10.60 -1.47 -3.11
CA HIS A 246 -10.83 -2.90 -3.32
C HIS A 246 -10.78 -3.63 -1.99
N ASP A 247 -11.93 -3.68 -1.31
CA ASP A 247 -12.04 -4.14 0.07
C ASP A 247 -11.59 -5.59 0.27
N ASP A 248 -11.83 -6.48 -0.71
CA ASP A 248 -11.49 -7.89 -0.57
C ASP A 248 -9.99 -8.13 -0.71
N VAL A 249 -9.35 -7.48 -1.70
CA VAL A 249 -7.88 -7.47 -1.81
C VAL A 249 -7.24 -6.84 -0.57
N LEU A 250 -7.83 -5.74 -0.07
CA LEU A 250 -7.35 -5.08 1.15
C LEU A 250 -7.41 -6.02 2.37
N LYS A 251 -8.50 -6.76 2.56
CA LYS A 251 -8.63 -7.75 3.64
C LYS A 251 -7.63 -8.90 3.49
N LEU A 252 -7.35 -9.33 2.26
CA LEU A 252 -6.33 -10.36 2.00
C LEU A 252 -4.93 -9.86 2.37
N LEU A 253 -4.58 -8.64 1.95
CA LEU A 253 -3.27 -8.04 2.23
C LEU A 253 -3.04 -7.73 3.71
N LEU A 254 -4.09 -7.35 4.44
CA LEU A 254 -4.05 -7.17 5.89
C LEU A 254 -3.92 -8.52 6.65
N GLY A 255 -4.12 -9.64 5.96
CA GLY A 255 -4.30 -10.95 6.56
C GLY A 255 -5.64 -11.04 7.28
N LYS A 256 -6.18 -12.25 7.46
CA LYS A 256 -7.34 -12.43 8.34
C LYS A 256 -6.99 -11.83 9.71
N PRO A 257 -7.68 -10.78 10.20
CA PRO A 257 -7.63 -10.50 11.62
C PRO A 257 -8.16 -11.78 12.27
N ALA A 258 -7.36 -12.41 13.13
CA ALA A 258 -7.75 -13.62 13.83
C ALA A 258 -9.00 -13.33 14.69
N SER A 259 -10.19 -13.47 14.11
CA SER A 259 -11.43 -13.64 14.83
C SER A 259 -11.63 -15.15 15.05
N ALA A 260 -11.39 -15.54 16.30
CA ALA A 260 -12.04 -16.63 17.02
C ALA A 260 -12.54 -17.83 16.20
N SER A 261 -11.73 -18.89 16.15
CA SER A 261 -12.24 -20.26 16.07
C SER A 261 -11.35 -21.14 16.96
N PRO A 262 -11.84 -21.65 18.10
CA PRO A 262 -11.08 -22.60 18.90
C PRO A 262 -11.26 -23.98 18.27
N GLY A 263 -10.37 -24.38 17.38
CA GLY A 263 -10.35 -25.76 16.91
C GLY A 263 -9.96 -25.97 15.45
N SER A 264 -8.69 -25.74 15.11
CA SER A 264 -7.95 -26.69 14.29
C SER A 264 -6.45 -26.42 14.42
N SER A 265 -5.77 -27.39 15.00
CA SER A 265 -4.32 -27.45 15.12
C SER A 265 -3.71 -27.78 13.76
N SER A 266 -3.45 -26.77 12.95
CA SER A 266 -2.37 -26.84 11.97
C SER A 266 -1.60 -25.53 12.05
N SER A 267 -0.64 -25.53 12.97
CA SER A 267 0.42 -24.54 13.09
C SER A 267 1.30 -24.59 11.84
N ALA A 268 0.81 -24.01 10.74
CA ALA A 268 1.70 -23.44 9.76
C ALA A 268 2.12 -22.09 10.32
N SER A 269 3.33 -22.05 10.84
CA SER A 269 4.02 -20.85 11.27
C SER A 269 4.16 -19.90 10.08
N PHE A 270 3.12 -19.14 9.78
CA PHE A 270 3.21 -17.97 8.90
C PHE A 270 3.98 -16.90 9.68
N SER A 271 5.30 -17.03 9.67
CA SER A 271 6.23 -15.94 9.96
C SER A 271 6.26 -15.00 8.75
N GLY A 272 5.09 -14.50 8.34
CA GLY A 272 4.98 -13.41 7.40
C GLY A 272 5.24 -12.13 8.17
N SER A 273 6.28 -11.39 7.82
CA SER A 273 6.46 -10.02 8.31
C SER A 273 5.18 -9.25 7.96
N PHE A 274 4.31 -9.03 8.93
CA PHE A 274 3.15 -8.16 8.75
C PHE A 274 3.67 -6.84 8.20
N THR A 275 3.16 -6.42 7.04
CA THR A 275 3.41 -5.07 6.54
C THR A 275 3.00 -4.11 7.65
N SER A 276 3.90 -3.19 7.99
CA SER A 276 3.53 -2.09 8.89
C SER A 276 2.35 -1.37 8.24
N ILE A 277 1.16 -1.49 8.83
CA ILE A 277 -0.09 -0.90 8.33
C ILE A 277 0.05 0.61 8.17
N ASP A 278 0.96 1.21 8.94
CA ASP A 278 1.29 2.62 8.95
C ASP A 278 2.50 2.99 8.09
N ALA A 279 3.03 2.07 7.27
CA ALA A 279 4.13 2.38 6.37
C ALA A 279 3.73 3.52 5.41
N ALA A 280 4.61 4.49 5.23
CA ALA A 280 4.44 5.52 4.22
C ALA A 280 4.82 4.94 2.86
N GLY A 281 3.94 5.05 1.86
CA GLY A 281 4.22 4.61 0.50
C GLY A 281 5.15 5.58 -0.24
N ARG A 282 5.33 5.41 -1.55
CA ARG A 282 6.15 6.33 -2.39
C ARG A 282 5.75 7.81 -2.27
N ASP A 283 4.46 8.09 -2.09
CA ASP A 283 3.94 9.45 -1.94
C ASP A 283 4.10 10.01 -0.50
N GLY A 284 4.71 9.24 0.40
CA GLY A 284 4.82 9.56 1.82
C GLY A 284 3.51 9.49 2.58
N LYS A 285 2.41 9.04 1.94
CA LYS A 285 1.06 8.90 2.53
C LYS A 285 0.85 7.50 3.12
N THR A 286 0.06 7.40 4.18
CA THR A 286 -0.37 6.11 4.75
C THR A 286 -1.56 5.53 3.97
N PRO A 287 -1.79 4.20 4.01
CA PRO A 287 -2.94 3.58 3.37
C PRO A 287 -4.27 4.16 3.86
N LEU A 288 -4.37 4.45 5.16
CA LEU A 288 -5.56 5.05 5.76
C LEU A 288 -5.87 6.44 5.18
N ARG A 289 -4.85 7.25 4.90
CA ARG A 289 -5.03 8.57 4.29
C ARG A 289 -5.49 8.46 2.84
N LEU A 290 -4.95 7.52 2.07
CA LEU A 290 -5.36 7.28 0.68
C LEU A 290 -6.81 6.77 0.59
N ALA A 291 -7.22 5.85 1.47
CA ALA A 291 -8.60 5.41 1.56
C ALA A 291 -9.55 6.57 1.93
N ALA A 292 -9.14 7.46 2.83
CA ALA A 292 -9.91 8.63 3.20
C ALA A 292 -10.01 9.67 2.06
N GLU A 293 -8.93 9.86 1.29
CA GLU A 293 -8.90 10.74 0.11
C GLU A 293 -9.84 10.25 -1.01
N GLY A 294 -9.91 8.91 -1.19
CA GLY A 294 -10.84 8.27 -2.11
C GLY A 294 -12.29 8.13 -1.60
N GLY A 295 -12.57 8.48 -0.34
CA GLY A 295 -13.89 8.30 0.28
C GLY A 295 -14.30 6.83 0.48
N ARG A 296 -13.33 5.92 0.59
CA ARG A 296 -13.56 4.47 0.62
C ARG A 296 -13.91 4.00 2.04
N ARG A 297 -15.21 4.04 2.36
CA ARG A 297 -15.73 3.74 3.71
C ARG A 297 -15.30 2.37 4.24
N GLU A 298 -15.49 1.31 3.46
CA GLU A 298 -15.23 -0.05 3.90
C GLU A 298 -13.72 -0.32 4.05
N ALA A 299 -12.90 0.17 3.12
CA ALA A 299 -11.45 0.18 3.26
C ALA A 299 -10.97 0.90 4.53
N VAL A 300 -11.55 2.05 4.87
CA VAL A 300 -11.25 2.77 6.12
C VAL A 300 -11.62 1.94 7.35
N LYS A 301 -12.79 1.28 7.35
CA LYS A 301 -13.17 0.38 8.46
C LYS A 301 -12.20 -0.79 8.60
N ALA A 302 -11.83 -1.42 7.49
CA ALA A 302 -10.91 -2.56 7.49
C ALA A 302 -9.53 -2.16 8.04
N LEU A 303 -8.99 -1.02 7.63
CA LEU A 303 -7.72 -0.50 8.13
C LEU A 303 -7.77 -0.12 9.61
N LEU A 304 -8.85 0.54 10.06
CA LEU A 304 -9.03 0.88 11.48
C LEU A 304 -9.22 -0.39 12.33
N ALA A 305 -9.95 -1.38 11.85
CA ALA A 305 -10.11 -2.67 12.53
C ALA A 305 -8.79 -3.45 12.61
N ALA A 306 -7.90 -3.29 11.62
CA ALA A 306 -6.56 -3.86 11.64
C ALA A 306 -5.57 -3.10 12.56
N GLY A 307 -5.97 -1.95 13.12
CA GLY A 307 -5.16 -1.17 14.06
C GLY A 307 -4.35 -0.03 13.43
N ALA A 308 -4.73 0.46 12.25
CA ALA A 308 -4.09 1.61 11.63
C ALA A 308 -4.16 2.87 12.51
N ARG A 309 -3.07 3.62 12.58
CA ARG A 309 -3.00 4.86 13.37
C ARG A 309 -3.73 6.02 12.69
N ALA A 310 -4.87 6.41 13.26
CA ALA A 310 -5.68 7.53 12.77
C ALA A 310 -5.00 8.91 12.91
N ASP A 311 -4.02 9.03 13.81
CA ASP A 311 -3.25 10.26 14.10
C ASP A 311 -1.96 10.39 13.28
N ALA A 312 -1.64 9.39 12.45
CA ALA A 312 -0.43 9.40 11.63
C ALA A 312 -0.42 10.58 10.66
N ARG A 313 0.56 11.48 10.85
CA ARG A 313 0.85 12.58 9.94
C ARG A 313 1.66 12.04 8.77
N CYS A 314 1.18 12.28 7.56
CA CYS A 314 1.80 11.73 6.37
C CYS A 314 1.57 12.62 5.15
N GLY A 315 2.42 12.44 4.13
CA GLY A 315 2.42 13.25 2.91
C GLY A 315 3.13 14.59 3.05
N THR A 316 3.21 15.30 1.92
CA THR A 316 3.89 16.60 1.79
C THR A 316 3.16 17.74 2.52
N ASP A 317 1.85 17.60 2.75
CA ASP A 317 1.06 18.54 3.50
C ASP A 317 1.03 18.24 5.01
N GLY A 318 1.65 17.16 5.46
CA GLY A 318 1.76 16.79 6.88
C GLY A 318 0.41 16.56 7.57
N GLY A 319 -0.63 16.31 6.78
CA GLY A 319 -2.01 16.11 7.24
C GLY A 319 -2.28 14.67 7.67
N THR A 320 -3.35 14.48 8.42
CA THR A 320 -3.85 13.15 8.85
C THR A 320 -4.94 12.63 7.91
N ALA A 321 -5.37 11.38 8.07
CA ALA A 321 -6.52 10.84 7.32
C ALA A 321 -7.80 11.68 7.53
N LEU A 322 -7.98 12.27 8.72
CA LEU A 322 -9.10 13.16 9.02
C LEU A 322 -9.06 14.45 8.18
N HIS A 323 -7.89 15.02 7.92
CA HIS A 323 -7.76 16.19 7.04
C HIS A 323 -8.15 15.86 5.59
N ALA A 324 -7.85 14.63 5.11
CA ALA A 324 -8.27 14.19 3.79
C ALA A 324 -9.79 14.03 3.70
N ALA A 325 -10.41 13.40 4.71
CA ALA A 325 -11.87 13.29 4.81
C ALA A 325 -12.56 14.67 4.88
N ALA A 326 -11.98 15.59 5.65
CA ALA A 326 -12.47 16.96 5.79
C ALA A 326 -12.37 17.76 4.48
N ARG A 327 -11.28 17.61 3.72
CA ARG A 327 -11.11 18.25 2.41
C ARG A 327 -12.18 17.78 1.42
N ARG A 328 -12.52 16.49 1.45
CA ARG A 328 -13.53 15.89 0.59
C ARG A 328 -14.97 16.19 1.02
N GLY A 329 -15.20 16.48 2.31
CA GLY A 329 -16.53 16.64 2.88
C GLY A 329 -17.21 15.32 3.25
N ASP A 330 -16.44 14.23 3.35
CA ASP A 330 -16.98 12.87 3.53
C ASP A 330 -17.33 12.58 5.00
N GLU A 331 -18.59 12.86 5.37
CA GLU A 331 -19.13 12.70 6.73
C GLU A 331 -18.94 11.28 7.27
N ALA A 332 -19.24 10.25 6.46
CA ALA A 332 -19.20 8.86 6.90
C ALA A 332 -17.79 8.41 7.27
N VAL A 333 -16.78 8.84 6.51
CA VAL A 333 -15.37 8.53 6.77
C VAL A 333 -14.87 9.29 7.99
N ALA A 334 -15.20 10.58 8.09
CA ALA A 334 -14.84 11.39 9.26
C ALA A 334 -15.40 10.81 10.57
N ARG A 335 -16.67 10.35 10.56
CA ARG A 335 -17.28 9.67 11.71
C ARG A 335 -16.57 8.39 12.10
N LEU A 336 -16.19 7.56 11.13
CA LEU A 336 -15.49 6.31 11.39
C LEU A 336 -14.11 6.53 12.00
N ILE A 337 -13.37 7.51 11.46
CA ILE A 337 -12.05 7.90 11.96
C ILE A 337 -12.15 8.46 13.38
N LEU A 338 -13.16 9.28 13.69
CA LEU A 338 -13.35 9.81 15.04
C LEU A 338 -13.84 8.75 16.03
N ALA A 339 -14.67 7.80 15.60
CA ALA A 339 -15.16 6.72 16.45
C ALA A 339 -14.07 5.72 16.86
N HIS A 340 -13.10 5.46 15.97
CA HIS A 340 -11.99 4.53 16.23
C HIS A 340 -10.65 5.23 16.52
N GLY A 341 -10.61 6.56 16.39
CA GLY A 341 -9.40 7.36 16.55
C GLY A 341 -9.10 7.67 18.01
N VAL A 342 -7.81 7.79 18.32
CA VAL A 342 -7.33 8.22 19.63
C VAL A 342 -7.83 9.64 19.93
N ALA A 343 -8.18 9.91 21.19
CA ALA A 343 -8.55 11.24 21.65
C ALA A 343 -7.47 12.26 21.26
N GLY A 344 -7.84 13.27 20.47
CA GLY A 344 -6.92 14.32 19.98
C GLY A 344 -6.66 14.32 18.47
N THR A 345 -7.12 13.31 17.70
CA THR A 345 -7.02 13.29 16.22
C THR A 345 -7.62 14.53 15.53
N ALA A 346 -8.69 15.10 16.08
CA ALA A 346 -9.32 16.33 15.59
C ALA A 346 -8.46 17.60 15.82
N SER A 347 -7.54 17.57 16.78
CA SER A 347 -6.67 18.70 17.14
C SER A 347 -5.32 18.71 16.43
N VAL A 348 -5.00 17.62 15.70
CA VAL A 348 -3.75 17.54 14.94
C VAL A 348 -3.77 18.62 13.87
N ARG A 349 -2.63 19.30 13.71
CA ARG A 349 -2.43 20.34 12.71
C ARG A 349 -1.62 19.81 11.53
N ASP A 350 -2.02 20.20 10.33
CA ASP A 350 -1.26 19.98 9.09
C ASP A 350 0.03 20.83 9.07
N ALA A 351 0.81 20.74 7.99
CA ALA A 351 2.03 21.53 7.82
C ALA A 351 1.77 23.05 7.73
N LYS A 352 0.53 23.46 7.37
CA LYS A 352 0.08 24.85 7.35
C LYS A 352 -0.44 25.33 8.71
N GLY A 353 -0.39 24.46 9.73
CA GLY A 353 -0.90 24.74 11.06
C GLY A 353 -2.43 24.66 11.15
N LYS A 354 -3.12 24.16 10.13
CA LYS A 354 -4.58 24.10 10.07
C LYS A 354 -5.09 22.82 10.68
N THR A 355 -6.23 22.91 11.34
CA THR A 355 -7.00 21.76 11.82
C THR A 355 -7.88 21.20 10.70
N ALA A 356 -8.40 19.97 10.89
CA ALA A 356 -9.35 19.38 9.96
C ALA A 356 -10.61 20.25 9.79
N TYR A 357 -11.04 20.97 10.84
CA TYR A 357 -12.16 21.93 10.77
C TYR A 357 -11.85 23.12 9.87
N GLU A 358 -10.71 23.78 10.06
CA GLU A 358 -10.28 24.91 9.23
C GLU A 358 -10.10 24.49 7.76
N THR A 359 -9.63 23.26 7.53
CA THR A 359 -9.54 22.69 6.19
C THR A 359 -10.92 22.49 5.55
N ALA A 360 -11.90 21.94 6.30
CA ALA A 360 -13.27 21.80 5.80
C ALA A 360 -13.94 23.16 5.54
N ALA A 361 -13.65 24.17 6.36
CA ALA A 361 -14.15 25.54 6.21
C ALA A 361 -13.66 26.21 4.92
N GLU A 362 -12.38 26.04 4.60
CA GLU A 362 -11.77 26.61 3.40
C GLU A 362 -12.31 26.01 2.11
N GLU A 363 -12.58 24.70 2.12
CA GLU A 363 -13.16 23.99 0.97
C GLU A 363 -14.68 24.26 0.82
N GLY A 364 -15.27 25.09 1.69
CA GLY A 364 -16.66 25.56 1.57
C GLY A 364 -17.70 24.53 1.97
N HIS A 365 -17.31 23.46 2.68
CA HIS A 365 -18.26 22.49 3.20
C HIS A 365 -19.12 23.17 4.28
N THR A 366 -20.44 23.21 4.10
CA THR A 366 -21.38 23.92 4.98
C THR A 366 -22.41 22.99 5.64
N GLY A 367 -22.17 21.67 5.57
CA GLY A 367 -23.09 20.64 6.08
C GLY A 367 -22.64 19.99 7.38
N ARG A 368 -23.25 18.83 7.67
CA ARG A 368 -23.05 18.01 8.87
C ARG A 368 -21.58 17.77 9.25
N ILE A 369 -20.66 17.70 8.29
CA ILE A 369 -19.23 17.52 8.59
C ILE A 369 -18.64 18.68 9.40
N MET A 370 -19.11 19.91 9.17
CA MET A 370 -18.72 21.08 9.96
C MET A 370 -19.33 21.07 11.34
N ASP A 371 -20.55 20.56 11.47
CA ASP A 371 -21.10 20.24 12.78
C ASP A 371 -20.15 19.23 13.44
N PHE A 372 -19.86 18.07 12.86
CA PHE A 372 -18.98 17.06 13.49
C PHE A 372 -17.58 17.54 13.87
N LEU A 373 -16.91 18.29 13.00
CA LEU A 373 -15.55 18.79 13.25
C LEU A 373 -15.56 20.04 14.16
N GLY A 374 -16.56 20.90 14.00
CA GLY A 374 -16.74 22.13 14.77
C GLY A 374 -17.43 21.91 16.11
N LEU A 375 -18.07 20.77 16.34
CA LEU A 375 -18.81 20.43 17.55
C LEU A 375 -17.90 20.39 18.78
N GLY A 376 -16.61 20.07 18.62
CA GLY A 376 -15.61 20.21 19.69
C GLY A 376 -15.43 21.68 20.12
N GLU A 377 -15.15 22.57 19.18
CA GLU A 377 -15.04 24.03 19.42
C GLU A 377 -16.39 24.66 19.81
N ALA A 378 -17.50 24.17 19.27
CA ALA A 378 -18.84 24.66 19.58
C ALA A 378 -19.26 24.25 21.00
N ILE A 379 -18.96 23.03 21.45
CA ILE A 379 -19.12 22.65 22.85
C ILE A 379 -18.21 23.50 23.74
N LEU A 380 -16.93 23.69 23.39
CA LEU A 380 -16.01 24.52 24.16
C LEU A 380 -16.48 25.98 24.25
N ALA A 381 -16.99 26.54 23.16
CA ALA A 381 -17.55 27.88 23.09
C ALA A 381 -18.87 28.00 23.86
N ALA A 382 -19.76 27.00 23.76
CA ALA A 382 -21.01 26.93 24.51
C ALA A 382 -20.76 26.78 26.01
N ALA A 383 -19.81 25.92 26.39
CA ALA A 383 -19.34 25.73 27.78
C ALA A 383 -18.74 27.02 28.35
N ARG A 384 -17.95 27.75 27.54
CA ARG A 384 -17.40 29.07 27.92
C ARG A 384 -18.51 30.12 28.14
N LYS A 385 -19.51 30.16 27.25
CA LYS A 385 -20.63 31.10 27.34
C LYS A 385 -21.62 30.71 28.45
N GLY A 386 -21.72 29.43 28.78
CA GLY A 386 -22.68 28.89 29.75
C GLY A 386 -24.02 28.51 29.13
N GLU A 387 -24.08 28.32 27.81
CA GLU A 387 -25.30 27.97 27.10
C GLU A 387 -25.59 26.47 27.24
N ALA A 388 -26.13 26.07 28.39
CA ALA A 388 -26.55 24.70 28.72
C ALA A 388 -27.32 24.00 27.58
N ARG A 389 -28.26 24.71 26.92
CA ARG A 389 -29.02 24.19 25.78
C ARG A 389 -28.15 23.92 24.54
N ALA A 390 -27.15 24.76 24.29
CA ALA A 390 -26.22 24.55 23.16
C ALA A 390 -25.25 23.40 23.45
N VAL A 391 -24.78 23.27 24.70
CA VAL A 391 -23.98 22.11 25.14
C VAL A 391 -24.77 20.81 24.97
N ARG A 392 -26.04 20.77 25.40
CA ARG A 392 -26.91 19.60 25.22
C ARG A 392 -27.12 19.26 23.75
N ARG A 393 -27.50 20.24 22.92
CA ARG A 393 -27.69 20.03 21.47
C ARG A 393 -26.42 19.52 20.79
N ALA A 394 -25.27 20.05 21.16
CA ALA A 394 -24.00 19.63 20.59
C ALA A 394 -23.62 18.21 21.03
N ALA A 395 -23.82 17.87 22.31
CA ALA A 395 -23.58 16.53 22.82
C ALA A 395 -24.55 15.49 22.21
N ASP A 396 -25.84 15.83 22.05
CA ASP A 396 -26.83 14.99 21.36
C ASP A 396 -26.51 14.88 19.86
N GLY A 397 -25.85 15.88 19.30
CA GLY A 397 -25.31 15.90 17.94
C GLY A 397 -24.06 15.05 17.74
N GLY A 398 -23.57 14.33 18.75
CA GLY A 398 -22.40 13.45 18.65
C GLY A 398 -21.05 14.14 18.85
N ALA A 399 -21.04 15.35 19.42
CA ALA A 399 -19.81 16.01 19.82
C ALA A 399 -19.07 15.23 20.91
N SER A 400 -17.74 15.17 20.81
CA SER A 400 -16.93 14.66 21.91
C SER A 400 -16.99 15.64 23.09
N VAL A 401 -17.68 15.23 24.16
CA VAL A 401 -17.79 15.99 25.42
C VAL A 401 -16.47 16.08 26.18
N GLU A 402 -15.47 15.28 25.79
CA GLU A 402 -14.10 15.29 26.34
C GLU A 402 -13.06 15.91 25.39
N GLY A 403 -13.52 16.50 24.29
CA GLY A 403 -12.65 17.15 23.30
C GLY A 403 -11.76 18.23 23.95
N ARG A 404 -10.45 18.15 23.73
CA ARG A 404 -9.48 19.11 24.25
C ARG A 404 -9.21 20.23 23.25
N ASP A 405 -9.07 21.45 23.74
CA ASP A 405 -8.67 22.60 22.94
C ASP A 405 -7.14 22.71 22.74
N ALA A 406 -6.69 23.77 22.06
CA ALA A 406 -5.27 24.05 21.81
C ALA A 406 -4.42 24.23 23.10
N HIS A 407 -5.05 24.43 24.25
CA HIS A 407 -4.38 24.50 25.55
C HIS A 407 -4.51 23.19 26.35
N GLY A 408 -5.10 22.15 25.76
CA GLY A 408 -5.35 20.87 26.40
C GLY A 408 -6.55 20.87 27.35
N TRP A 409 -7.40 21.90 27.33
CA TRP A 409 -8.52 22.02 28.25
C TRP A 409 -9.77 21.34 27.72
N THR A 410 -10.49 20.65 28.60
CA THR A 410 -11.79 20.05 28.31
C THR A 410 -12.92 21.09 28.41
N PRO A 411 -14.12 20.79 27.87
CA PRO A 411 -15.28 21.65 28.03
C PRO A 411 -15.64 21.87 29.50
N LEU A 412 -15.45 20.85 30.32
CA LEU A 412 -15.64 20.92 31.76
C LEU A 412 -14.67 21.91 32.41
N MET A 413 -13.38 21.89 32.06
CA MET A 413 -12.40 22.88 32.55
C MET A 413 -12.76 24.31 32.14
N ARG A 414 -13.19 24.50 30.88
CA ARG A 414 -13.58 25.83 30.36
C ARG A 414 -14.82 26.37 31.07
N ALA A 415 -15.85 25.53 31.25
CA ALA A 415 -17.06 25.87 32.00
C ALA A 415 -16.74 26.16 33.48
N ALA A 416 -15.83 25.38 34.07
CA ALA A 416 -15.44 25.50 35.46
C ALA A 416 -14.66 26.80 35.74
N PHE A 417 -13.71 27.15 34.88
CA PHE A 417 -12.97 28.41 34.96
C PHE A 417 -13.89 29.64 34.82
N LYS A 418 -14.90 29.57 33.94
CA LYS A 418 -15.87 30.67 33.76
C LYS A 418 -16.98 30.70 34.81
N GLY A 419 -17.15 29.64 35.60
CA GLY A 419 -18.14 29.56 36.67
C GLY A 419 -19.56 29.25 36.18
N ARG A 420 -19.70 28.52 35.07
CA ARG A 420 -21.00 28.21 34.46
C ARG A 420 -21.59 26.93 35.08
N ALA A 421 -22.21 27.08 36.25
CA ALA A 421 -22.74 25.96 37.04
C ALA A 421 -23.72 25.05 36.26
N ASP A 422 -24.59 25.61 35.42
CA ASP A 422 -25.56 24.83 34.63
C ASP A 422 -24.88 23.97 33.56
N ALA A 423 -23.93 24.54 32.83
CA ALA A 423 -23.16 23.79 31.83
C ALA A 423 -22.29 22.70 32.48
N VAL A 424 -21.76 22.95 33.69
CA VAL A 424 -21.01 21.95 34.46
C VAL A 424 -21.91 20.79 34.88
N ARG A 425 -23.13 21.05 35.37
CA ARG A 425 -24.10 20.00 35.71
C ARG A 425 -24.45 19.14 34.49
N ASP A 426 -24.80 19.77 33.38
CA ASP A 426 -25.14 19.06 32.13
C ASP A 426 -23.99 18.18 31.63
N LEU A 427 -22.74 18.63 31.75
CA LEU A 427 -21.56 17.86 31.35
C LEU A 427 -21.31 16.66 32.29
N ILE A 428 -21.50 16.84 33.60
CA ILE A 428 -21.34 15.76 34.59
C ILE A 428 -22.44 14.70 34.45
N GLU A 429 -23.69 15.10 34.22
CA GLU A 429 -24.81 14.17 33.98
C GLU A 429 -24.58 13.26 32.76
N ARG A 430 -23.74 13.71 31.81
CA ARG A 430 -23.37 12.93 30.61
C ARG A 430 -22.17 12.00 30.84
N GLY A 431 -21.67 11.89 32.06
CA GLY A 431 -20.61 10.94 32.43
C GLY A 431 -19.20 11.37 32.02
N VAL A 432 -18.95 12.67 31.87
CA VAL A 432 -17.60 13.21 31.59
C VAL A 432 -16.64 12.88 32.74
N ASP A 433 -15.41 12.48 32.41
CA ASP A 433 -14.36 12.31 33.41
C ASP A 433 -14.03 13.64 34.11
N VAL A 434 -14.37 13.71 35.40
CA VAL A 434 -14.19 14.87 36.26
C VAL A 434 -12.71 15.07 36.61
N GLU A 435 -11.91 14.00 36.56
CA GLU A 435 -10.49 13.98 36.88
C GLU A 435 -9.58 14.21 35.66
N ALA A 436 -10.17 14.40 34.48
CA ALA A 436 -9.43 14.74 33.27
C ALA A 436 -8.50 15.94 33.53
N CYS A 437 -7.24 15.81 33.11
CA CYS A 437 -6.20 16.79 33.37
C CYS A 437 -5.46 17.24 32.10
N ASP A 438 -4.99 18.50 32.10
CA ASP A 438 -4.16 19.04 31.01
C ASP A 438 -2.68 18.62 31.14
N ALA A 439 -1.83 19.09 30.22
CA ALA A 439 -0.40 18.76 30.22
C ALA A 439 0.36 19.26 31.46
N GLU A 440 -0.18 20.24 32.19
CA GLU A 440 0.37 20.73 33.46
C GLU A 440 -0.23 20.03 34.69
N GLY A 441 -1.17 19.09 34.48
CA GLY A 441 -1.88 18.37 35.53
C GLY A 441 -3.02 19.17 36.17
N TYR A 442 -3.50 20.23 35.52
CA TYR A 442 -4.68 20.97 35.99
C TYR A 442 -5.95 20.18 35.68
N THR A 443 -6.77 19.97 36.72
CA THR A 443 -8.13 19.40 36.61
C THR A 443 -9.18 20.51 36.61
N ALA A 444 -10.44 20.17 36.28
CA ALA A 444 -11.55 21.13 36.35
C ALA A 444 -11.68 21.78 37.74
N LEU A 445 -11.36 21.05 38.82
CA LEU A 445 -11.35 21.57 40.18
C LEU A 445 -10.27 22.64 40.40
N HIS A 446 -9.08 22.45 39.84
CA HIS A 446 -8.01 23.46 39.90
C HIS A 446 -8.43 24.74 39.18
N CYS A 447 -9.02 24.61 37.99
CA CYS A 447 -9.52 25.76 37.21
C CYS A 447 -10.63 26.52 37.95
N ALA A 448 -11.60 25.82 38.55
CA ALA A 448 -12.66 26.43 39.36
C ALA A 448 -12.10 27.14 40.61
N ALA A 449 -11.08 26.53 41.24
CA ALA A 449 -10.45 27.04 42.45
C ALA A 449 -9.64 28.31 42.19
N GLU A 450 -8.87 28.34 41.10
CA GLU A 450 -8.12 29.51 40.66
C GLU A 450 -9.04 30.68 40.32
N ALA A 451 -10.14 30.41 39.61
CA ALA A 451 -11.15 31.41 39.27
C ALA A 451 -12.03 31.85 40.45
N GLY A 452 -12.01 31.13 41.58
CA GLY A 452 -12.78 31.44 42.78
C GLY A 452 -14.28 31.13 42.68
N ARG A 453 -14.67 30.12 41.89
CA ARG A 453 -16.07 29.77 41.61
C ARG A 453 -16.59 28.75 42.63
N SER A 454 -17.03 29.22 43.80
CA SER A 454 -17.51 28.37 44.90
C SER A 454 -18.59 27.37 44.49
N ASP A 455 -19.52 27.79 43.65
CA ASP A 455 -20.70 27.00 43.31
C ASP A 455 -20.33 25.83 42.41
N VAL A 456 -19.39 26.04 41.49
CA VAL A 456 -18.83 24.99 40.63
C VAL A 456 -17.96 24.03 41.44
N VAL A 457 -17.18 24.54 42.39
CA VAL A 457 -16.37 23.69 43.28
C VAL A 457 -17.25 22.73 44.08
N ASP A 458 -18.39 23.20 44.60
CA ASP A 458 -19.34 22.33 45.31
C ASP A 458 -19.95 21.26 44.39
N ILE A 459 -20.28 21.61 43.13
CA ILE A 459 -20.79 20.66 42.14
C ILE A 459 -19.74 19.59 41.80
N LEU A 460 -18.49 20.00 41.52
CA LEU A 460 -17.41 19.08 41.18
C LEU A 460 -17.06 18.14 42.34
N LEU A 461 -17.04 18.64 43.59
CA LEU A 461 -16.82 17.82 44.77
C LEU A 461 -17.95 16.80 45.00
N LYS A 462 -19.21 17.19 44.76
CA LYS A 462 -20.36 16.27 44.79
C LYS A 462 -20.29 15.20 43.70
N ALA A 463 -19.70 15.54 42.56
CA ALA A 463 -19.45 14.61 41.46
C ALA A 463 -18.23 13.70 41.68
N GLY A 464 -17.58 13.76 42.85
CA GLY A 464 -16.46 12.88 43.21
C GLY A 464 -15.07 13.41 42.87
N ALA A 465 -14.93 14.70 42.54
CA ALA A 465 -13.63 15.28 42.22
C ALA A 465 -12.63 15.17 43.40
N ASN A 466 -11.39 14.78 43.12
CA ASN A 466 -10.37 14.60 44.13
C ASN A 466 -9.84 15.96 44.62
N ALA A 467 -10.28 16.37 45.81
CA ALA A 467 -9.85 17.61 46.46
C ALA A 467 -8.34 17.69 46.73
N ARG A 468 -7.62 16.55 46.71
CA ARG A 468 -6.17 16.46 46.94
C ARG A 468 -5.36 16.27 45.66
N ALA A 469 -5.99 16.26 44.49
CA ALA A 469 -5.26 16.23 43.23
C ALA A 469 -4.21 17.35 43.20
N ALA A 470 -3.01 17.01 42.74
CA ALA A 470 -1.88 17.93 42.66
C ALA A 470 -1.44 18.06 41.20
N THR A 471 -1.22 19.30 40.79
CA THR A 471 -0.59 19.61 39.49
C THR A 471 0.86 19.08 39.44
N THR A 472 1.46 19.09 38.26
CA THR A 472 2.88 18.75 38.05
C THR A 472 3.84 19.61 38.89
N LYS A 473 3.41 20.81 39.29
CA LYS A 473 4.13 21.73 40.19
C LYS A 473 3.88 21.45 41.68
N GLY A 474 3.22 20.34 42.01
CA GLY A 474 2.89 19.93 43.38
C GLY A 474 1.81 20.79 44.05
N ARG A 475 1.12 21.66 43.31
CA ARG A 475 0.10 22.56 43.86
C ARG A 475 -1.26 21.86 43.82
N SER A 476 -1.93 21.81 44.97
CA SER A 476 -3.32 21.38 45.08
C SER A 476 -4.29 22.51 44.70
N ALA A 477 -5.54 22.16 44.41
CA ALA A 477 -6.59 23.15 44.14
C ALA A 477 -6.76 24.17 45.29
N ALA A 478 -6.60 23.73 46.55
CA ALA A 478 -6.66 24.61 47.71
C ALA A 478 -5.47 25.59 47.75
N ALA A 479 -4.26 25.14 47.41
CA ALA A 479 -3.09 26.01 47.31
C ALA A 479 -3.27 27.06 46.21
N SER A 480 -3.82 26.69 45.05
CA SER A 480 -4.13 27.63 43.97
C SER A 480 -5.16 28.68 44.40
N ALA A 481 -6.23 28.28 45.10
CA ALA A 481 -7.23 29.22 45.63
C ALA A 481 -6.67 30.14 46.74
N ALA A 482 -5.72 29.66 47.54
CA ALA A 482 -5.07 30.46 48.57
C ALA A 482 -4.20 31.57 47.96
N VAL A 483 -3.43 31.24 46.90
CA VAL A 483 -2.59 32.21 46.18
C VAL A 483 -3.43 33.31 45.51
N THR A 484 -4.61 32.97 44.98
CA THR A 484 -5.51 33.95 44.35
C THR A 484 -6.44 34.67 45.34
N GLY A 485 -6.30 34.42 46.64
CA GLY A 485 -7.05 35.10 47.70
C GLY A 485 -8.53 34.70 47.81
N LYS A 486 -8.91 33.50 47.36
CA LYS A 486 -10.32 33.05 47.30
C LYS A 486 -10.73 32.29 48.56
N ALA A 487 -10.83 33.01 49.69
CA ALA A 487 -11.08 32.45 51.03
C ALA A 487 -12.30 31.51 51.12
N LYS A 488 -13.40 31.79 50.39
CA LYS A 488 -14.59 30.93 50.39
C LYS A 488 -14.30 29.55 49.78
N VAL A 489 -13.51 29.49 48.71
CA VAL A 489 -13.17 28.24 48.04
C VAL A 489 -12.16 27.42 48.85
N VAL A 490 -11.19 28.08 49.48
CA VAL A 490 -10.25 27.43 50.40
C VAL A 490 -11.00 26.70 51.52
N ARG A 491 -11.96 27.36 52.17
CA ARG A 491 -12.78 26.74 53.22
C ARG A 491 -13.60 25.54 52.72
N LEU A 492 -14.14 25.61 51.50
CA LEU A 492 -14.90 24.50 50.90
C LEU A 492 -14.00 23.29 50.61
N LEU A 493 -12.80 23.53 50.06
CA LEU A 493 -11.83 22.49 49.75
C LEU A 493 -11.20 21.89 51.02
N GLU A 494 -10.97 22.69 52.08
CA GLU A 494 -10.51 22.19 53.39
C GLU A 494 -11.58 21.33 54.06
N LYS A 495 -12.85 21.76 54.01
CA LYS A 495 -13.97 20.98 54.54
C LYS A 495 -14.12 19.65 53.79
N ALA A 496 -13.98 19.65 52.47
CA ALA A 496 -14.03 18.42 51.68
C ALA A 496 -12.78 17.54 51.88
N GLY A 497 -11.60 18.14 52.03
CA GLY A 497 -10.33 17.44 52.28
C GLY A 497 -10.17 16.87 53.70
N GLY A 498 -11.00 17.31 54.65
CA GLY A 498 -11.03 16.87 56.05
C GLY A 498 -12.01 15.72 56.35
N VAL A 499 -12.97 15.43 55.46
CA VAL A 499 -14.03 14.42 55.70
C VAL A 499 -13.59 12.98 55.40
N GLY A 500 -12.40 12.77 54.83
CA GLY A 500 -11.88 11.47 54.43
C GLY A 500 -10.99 10.72 55.44
N ARG A 501 -11.11 10.91 56.76
CA ARG A 501 -10.39 10.06 57.74
C ARG A 501 -11.05 9.95 59.11
N LYS A 502 -12.06 9.08 59.21
CA LYS A 502 -12.23 8.22 60.39
C LYS A 502 -12.24 6.76 59.90
N GLY A 503 -11.08 6.12 59.97
CA GLY A 503 -10.91 4.72 59.60
C GLY A 503 -9.47 4.42 59.20
N ALA A 504 -8.80 3.63 60.02
CA ALA A 504 -7.51 2.97 59.82
C ALA A 504 -6.21 3.82 59.94
N GLY A 505 -5.53 3.58 61.08
CA GLY A 505 -4.18 3.01 61.07
C GLY A 505 -3.02 3.98 60.99
N GLU A 506 -2.45 4.27 62.16
CA GLU A 506 -1.01 4.50 62.30
C GLU A 506 -0.20 3.40 61.59
N LYS A 507 0.82 3.80 60.82
CA LYS A 507 2.19 3.40 61.14
C LYS A 507 3.12 4.58 60.88
N ALA A 508 3.82 4.94 61.94
CA ALA A 508 4.95 5.86 61.96
C ALA A 508 6.06 5.37 61.01
N SER A 509 6.63 6.32 60.25
CA SER A 509 8.04 6.80 60.23
C SER A 509 9.19 5.75 60.33
N PRO A 510 10.47 6.07 59.99
CA PRO A 510 11.03 7.43 59.96
C PRO A 510 12.23 7.73 59.00
N ALA A 511 12.68 8.98 59.13
CA ALA A 511 14.08 9.41 59.20
C ALA A 511 14.88 9.74 57.92
N VAL A 512 15.14 11.05 57.85
CA VAL A 512 16.33 11.72 57.34
C VAL A 512 17.64 11.03 57.80
N SER A 513 18.57 10.84 56.88
CA SER A 513 20.02 10.79 57.17
C SER A 513 20.78 11.65 56.18
N LYS A 514 21.55 12.62 56.70
CA LYS A 514 22.57 13.37 55.97
C LYS A 514 23.87 12.57 55.84
N GLY A 515 24.62 12.86 54.77
CA GLY A 515 26.02 12.49 54.53
C GLY A 515 26.12 11.65 53.26
N GLY A 516 26.93 11.92 52.25
CA GLY A 516 27.94 12.94 51.99
C GLY A 516 28.66 12.50 50.71
N SER A 517 29.35 13.45 50.07
CA SER A 517 30.34 13.27 49.01
C SER A 517 29.93 13.50 47.56
N MET A 518 30.89 14.09 46.88
CA MET A 518 30.93 14.80 45.61
C MET A 518 30.79 13.89 44.40
N ASP A 519 30.17 14.37 43.31
CA ASP A 519 30.99 14.68 42.12
C ASP A 519 30.34 15.77 41.24
N ARG A 520 31.19 16.64 40.72
CA ARG A 520 30.89 17.76 39.84
C ARG A 520 30.93 17.27 38.38
N ARG A 521 30.01 17.72 37.53
CA ARG A 521 30.35 18.39 36.26
C ARG A 521 29.15 19.09 35.60
N ARG A 522 29.40 20.38 35.32
CA ARG A 522 28.68 21.35 34.47
C ARG A 522 28.21 20.73 33.15
N ARG A 523 27.17 21.21 32.44
CA ARG A 523 26.87 22.56 31.91
C ARG A 523 25.35 22.56 31.59
N GLY A 524 24.53 23.59 31.77
CA GLY A 524 24.73 25.01 31.49
C GLY A 524 23.99 25.41 30.21
N ARG A 525 22.70 25.76 30.29
CA ARG A 525 22.05 26.66 29.33
C ARG A 525 20.91 27.43 30.00
N LYS A 526 21.20 28.68 30.34
CA LYS A 526 20.25 29.74 30.68
C LYS A 526 19.57 30.23 29.40
N GLY A 527 18.30 30.62 29.51
CA GLY A 527 17.54 31.31 28.46
C GLY A 527 16.25 31.92 29.00
N SER A 528 16.34 33.16 29.48
CA SER A 528 15.27 34.16 29.68
C SER A 528 13.87 33.73 30.18
N SER A 529 13.64 33.94 31.47
CA SER A 529 12.30 34.20 32.00
C SER A 529 11.93 35.67 31.71
N GLY A 530 11.04 35.90 30.75
CA GLY A 530 10.36 37.18 30.55
C GLY A 530 9.17 37.28 31.49
N ALA A 531 9.27 38.15 32.49
CA ALA A 531 8.16 38.52 33.36
C ALA A 531 7.13 39.35 32.57
N ILE A 532 5.87 38.89 32.52
CA ILE A 532 4.74 39.73 32.10
C ILE A 532 3.76 39.80 33.27
N ARG A 533 3.72 40.98 33.90
CA ARG A 533 2.71 41.38 34.88
C ARG A 533 1.35 41.44 34.19
N PHE A 534 0.33 40.78 34.73
CA PHE A 534 -1.05 41.11 34.43
C PHE A 534 -1.55 42.17 35.41
N GLY A 535 -1.56 43.42 34.95
CA GLY A 535 -2.31 44.51 35.57
C GLY A 535 -3.79 44.39 35.16
N GLY A 536 -4.68 44.51 36.14
CA GLY A 536 -6.12 44.60 35.90
C GLY A 536 -6.49 45.94 35.29
N GLY A 537 -7.19 45.90 34.15
CA GLY A 537 -7.84 47.04 33.53
C GLY A 537 -9.29 46.70 33.22
N LYS A 538 -10.21 47.50 33.77
CA LYS A 538 -11.63 47.53 33.39
C LYS A 538 -11.76 48.30 32.07
N GLU A 539 -12.42 47.73 31.10
CA GLU A 539 -13.02 48.43 29.95
C GLU A 539 -14.42 47.78 29.78
N GLY A 540 -15.55 48.47 29.80
CA GLY A 540 -15.83 49.81 29.31
C GLY A 540 -16.66 49.65 28.03
N PHE A 541 -17.98 49.45 28.19
CA PHE A 541 -18.96 49.38 27.10
C PHE A 541 -18.99 50.72 26.35
N GLU A 542 -18.78 50.71 25.04
CA GLU A 542 -19.18 51.80 24.15
C GLU A 542 -20.09 51.26 23.06
N ALA A 543 -21.31 51.80 23.04
CA ALA A 543 -22.33 51.53 22.05
C ALA A 543 -22.09 52.43 20.84
N ALA A 544 -21.77 51.85 19.69
CA ALA A 544 -21.78 52.54 18.41
C ALA A 544 -23.13 52.30 17.72
N THR A 545 -23.97 53.34 17.76
CA THR A 545 -25.15 53.53 16.92
C THR A 545 -24.76 53.55 15.44
N VAL A 546 -25.29 52.63 14.64
CA VAL A 546 -25.21 52.69 13.17
C VAL A 546 -26.45 53.39 12.66
N THR A 547 -26.26 54.60 12.13
CA THR A 547 -27.23 55.38 11.37
C THR A 547 -27.42 54.74 9.99
N VAL A 548 -28.67 54.42 9.65
CA VAL A 548 -29.08 53.97 8.31
C VAL A 548 -29.52 55.20 7.54
N GLY A 549 -28.74 55.59 6.52
CA GLY A 549 -29.12 56.63 5.57
C GLY A 549 -29.92 56.03 4.40
N TRP A 550 -31.07 56.63 4.10
CA TRP A 550 -31.86 56.37 2.90
C TRP A 550 -31.40 57.26 1.74
N SER A 551 -31.27 56.66 0.56
CA SER A 551 -31.38 57.27 -0.77
C SER A 551 -31.32 56.12 -1.79
N HIS A 552 -32.18 55.96 -2.79
CA HIS A 552 -33.14 56.86 -3.41
C HIS A 552 -34.34 56.08 -3.96
#